data_AF-A0A3S0STZ3-F1
#
_entry.id   AF-A0A3S0STZ3-F1
#
_cell.length_a   1.000
_cell.length_b   1.000
_cell.length_c   1.000
_cell.angle_alpha   90.00
_cell.angle_beta   90.00
_cell.angle_gamma   90.00
#
_symmetry.space_group_name_H-M   'P 1'
#
loop_
_entity.id
_entity.type
_entity.pdbx_description
1 polymer ?
#
loop_
_entity_poly.entity_id
_entity_poly.type
_entity_poly.pdbx_seq_one_letter_code
_entity_poly.pdbx_strand_id
1 'polypeptide(L)'
;PTVTAISPSSGPASGGTSVTITGTGFTGATAVKFGATSATGITVVSATSITATAPAGSGTVDVTVTTPGGTSATSASDQFSYVAAPAITAISPSSGPASGGTSVT
;
A
#
# COMPACT_ATOMS: atom_id res chain seq x y z
N PRO A 1 4.39 20.40 3.30
CA PRO A 1 3.19 19.52 3.41
C PRO A 1 3.36 18.57 4.60
N THR A 2 2.27 18.04 5.16
CA THR A 2 2.31 16.99 6.19
C THR A 2 1.40 15.83 5.81
N VAL A 3 1.78 14.61 6.16
CA VAL A 3 0.93 13.43 6.08
C VAL A 3 0.60 13.00 7.50
N THR A 4 -0.68 12.77 7.79
CA THR A 4 -1.15 12.43 9.14
C THR A 4 -1.89 11.11 9.19
N ALA A 5 -2.34 10.56 8.06
CA ALA A 5 -2.92 9.21 8.00
C ALA A 5 -2.94 8.66 6.57
N ILE A 6 -2.96 7.34 6.46
CA ILE A 6 -3.15 6.59 5.21
C ILE A 6 -4.20 5.51 5.43
N SER A 7 -5.15 5.41 4.51
CA SER A 7 -6.20 4.40 4.57
C SER A 7 -6.51 3.81 3.18
N PRO A 8 -6.44 2.48 3.01
CA PRO A 8 -5.88 1.50 3.96
C PRO A 8 -4.37 1.69 4.18
N SER A 9 -3.87 1.32 5.36
CA SER A 9 -2.43 1.35 5.70
C SER A 9 -1.69 0.05 5.35
N SER A 10 -2.34 -0.85 4.62
CA SER A 10 -1.74 -2.08 4.11
C SER A 10 -2.42 -2.55 2.83
N GLY A 11 -1.71 -3.39 2.08
CA GLY A 11 -2.20 -3.99 0.85
C GLY A 11 -1.25 -5.04 0.28
N PRO A 12 -1.63 -5.76 -0.79
CA PRO A 12 -0.80 -6.81 -1.36
C PRO A 12 0.55 -6.28 -1.88
N ALA A 13 1.60 -7.09 -1.72
CA ALA A 13 2.94 -6.83 -2.26
C ALA A 13 2.96 -6.64 -3.79
N SER A 14 1.96 -7.14 -4.52
CA SER A 14 1.79 -6.88 -5.95
C SER A 14 1.41 -5.43 -6.29
N GLY A 15 1.05 -4.61 -5.30
CA GLY A 15 0.55 -3.26 -5.50
C GLY A 15 -0.91 -3.23 -5.95
N GLY A 16 -1.36 -2.06 -6.43
CA GLY A 16 -2.71 -1.83 -6.93
C GLY A 16 -3.71 -1.38 -5.87
N THR A 17 -3.27 -1.17 -4.62
CA THR A 17 -4.15 -0.69 -3.55
C THR A 17 -4.42 0.80 -3.74
N SER A 18 -5.67 1.19 -3.94
CA SER A 18 -6.06 2.60 -3.88
C SER A 18 -6.07 3.06 -2.42
N VAL A 19 -5.30 4.08 -2.10
CA VAL A 19 -5.20 4.66 -0.77
C VAL A 19 -5.67 6.11 -0.76
N THR A 20 -6.25 6.50 0.36
CA THR A 20 -6.50 7.90 0.71
C THR A 20 -5.41 8.35 1.68
N ILE A 21 -4.71 9.40 1.31
CA ILE A 21 -3.67 10.06 2.10
C ILE A 21 -4.27 11.33 2.67
N THR A 22 -4.28 11.44 3.99
CA THR A 22 -4.81 12.60 4.73
C THR A 22 -3.66 13.41 5.29
N GLY A 23 -3.78 14.74 5.26
CA GLY A 23 -2.72 15.63 5.70
C GLY A 23 -3.04 17.10 5.50
N THR A 24 -2.00 17.91 5.29
CA THR A 24 -2.13 19.34 5.00
C THR A 24 -1.13 19.83 3.95
N GLY A 25 -1.51 20.90 3.26
CA GLY A 25 -0.65 21.57 2.29
C GLY A 25 -0.46 20.79 0.99
N PHE A 26 -1.45 19.99 0.57
CA PHE A 26 -1.39 19.17 -0.65
C PHE A 26 -1.69 19.92 -1.94
N THR A 27 -2.04 21.20 -1.87
CA THR A 27 -2.23 22.04 -3.07
C THR A 27 -0.98 22.02 -3.94
N GLY A 28 -1.14 21.62 -5.20
CA GLY A 28 -0.04 21.51 -6.15
C GLY A 28 0.89 20.31 -5.92
N ALA A 29 0.48 19.29 -5.18
CA ALA A 29 1.26 18.06 -5.04
C ALA A 29 1.62 17.46 -6.40
N THR A 30 2.90 17.16 -6.59
CA THR A 30 3.47 16.69 -7.87
C THR A 30 3.89 15.22 -7.81
N ALA A 31 4.13 14.67 -6.61
CA ALA A 31 4.50 13.28 -6.44
C ALA A 31 3.99 12.71 -5.11
N VAL A 32 3.70 11.42 -5.15
CA VAL A 32 3.49 10.56 -3.98
C VAL A 32 4.41 9.37 -4.15
N LYS A 33 5.17 9.01 -3.12
CA LYS A 33 6.07 7.85 -3.12
C LYS A 33 5.77 6.93 -1.95
N PHE A 34 5.84 5.63 -2.19
CA PHE A 34 5.84 4.56 -1.19
C PHE A 34 7.28 4.08 -1.05
N GLY A 35 7.98 4.52 0.00
CA GLY A 35 9.42 4.40 0.11
C GLY A 35 10.12 5.08 -1.07
N ALA A 36 10.90 4.32 -1.83
CA ALA A 36 11.60 4.82 -3.02
C ALA A 36 10.73 4.83 -4.30
N THR A 37 9.59 4.13 -4.29
CA THR A 37 8.80 3.85 -5.51
C THR A 37 7.66 4.84 -5.68
N SER A 38 7.53 5.43 -6.88
CA SER A 38 6.45 6.36 -7.19
C SER A 38 5.09 5.66 -7.24
N ALA A 39 4.08 6.29 -6.64
CA ALA A 39 2.68 5.90 -6.77
C ALA A 39 2.15 6.22 -8.17
N THR A 40 1.05 5.57 -8.55
CA THR A 40 0.30 5.88 -9.77
C THR A 40 -1.10 6.40 -9.43
N GLY A 41 -1.83 6.95 -10.41
CA GLY A 41 -3.21 7.40 -10.21
C GLY A 41 -3.38 8.50 -9.15
N ILE A 42 -2.38 9.37 -8.99
CA ILE A 42 -2.38 10.45 -7.99
C ILE A 42 -3.45 11.47 -8.37
N THR A 43 -4.42 11.69 -7.48
CA THR A 43 -5.45 12.72 -7.61
C THR A 43 -5.49 13.56 -6.34
N VAL A 44 -5.21 14.86 -6.47
CA VAL A 44 -5.36 15.83 -5.36
C VAL A 44 -6.83 16.18 -5.23
N VAL A 45 -7.49 15.64 -4.21
CA VAL A 45 -8.93 15.87 -3.96
C VAL A 45 -9.12 17.24 -3.31
N SER A 46 -8.23 17.60 -2.38
CA SER A 46 -8.22 18.89 -1.70
C SER A 46 -6.84 19.18 -1.10
N ALA A 47 -6.68 20.35 -0.46
CA ALA A 47 -5.46 20.69 0.28
C ALA A 47 -5.14 19.73 1.44
N THR A 48 -6.06 18.85 1.83
CA THR A 48 -5.93 17.92 2.95
C THR A 48 -6.13 16.44 2.58
N SER A 49 -6.43 16.13 1.32
CA SER A 49 -6.68 14.76 0.87
C SER A 49 -6.15 14.50 -0.55
N ILE A 50 -5.40 13.41 -0.69
CA ILE A 50 -4.95 12.86 -1.98
C ILE A 50 -5.43 11.42 -2.06
N THR A 51 -5.85 10.98 -3.24
CA THR A 51 -5.95 9.55 -3.57
C THR A 51 -4.77 9.14 -4.44
N ALA A 52 -4.21 7.97 -4.19
CA ALA A 52 -3.09 7.43 -4.96
C ALA A 52 -3.16 5.89 -4.98
N THR A 53 -2.50 5.27 -5.94
CA THR A 53 -2.41 3.81 -6.05
C THR A 53 -1.02 3.35 -5.65
N ALA A 54 -0.96 2.47 -4.66
CA ALA A 54 0.28 1.87 -4.18
C ALA A 54 0.94 1.03 -5.30
N PRO A 55 2.24 1.22 -5.59
CA PRO A 55 2.97 0.39 -6.52
C PRO A 55 3.25 -1.00 -5.92
N ALA A 56 3.85 -1.91 -6.70
CA ALA A 56 4.40 -3.14 -6.13
C ALA A 56 5.55 -2.83 -5.16
N GLY A 57 5.65 -3.59 -4.08
CA GLY A 57 6.60 -3.35 -3.01
C GLY A 57 6.68 -4.48 -1.99
N SER A 58 7.48 -4.28 -0.94
CA SER A 58 7.68 -5.24 0.13
C SER A 58 7.93 -4.54 1.46
N GLY A 59 7.62 -5.23 2.56
CA GLY A 59 7.81 -4.71 3.91
C GLY A 59 6.92 -3.51 4.23
N THR A 60 7.30 -2.77 5.26
CA THR A 60 6.64 -1.51 5.65
C THR A 60 7.48 -0.34 5.13
N VAL A 61 6.83 0.63 4.49
CA VAL A 61 7.46 1.83 3.92
C VAL A 61 6.71 3.09 4.32
N ASP A 62 7.42 4.21 4.39
CA ASP A 62 6.81 5.53 4.57
C ASP A 62 6.23 6.06 3.25
N VAL A 63 5.09 6.74 3.30
CA VAL A 63 4.48 7.39 2.14
C VAL A 63 4.68 8.90 2.23
N THR A 64 5.45 9.42 1.30
CA THR A 64 5.80 10.84 1.24
C THR A 64 5.06 11.55 0.12
N VAL A 65 4.67 12.79 0.37
CA VAL A 65 4.04 13.68 -0.61
C VAL A 65 4.97 14.85 -0.89
N THR A 66 5.26 15.09 -2.17
CA THR A 66 6.04 16.23 -2.64
C THR A 66 5.12 17.30 -3.21
N THR A 67 5.37 18.54 -2.78
CA THR A 67 4.69 19.76 -3.22
C THR A 67 5.74 20.83 -3.54
N PRO A 68 5.36 21.99 -4.12
CA PRO A 68 6.29 23.11 -4.29
C PRO A 68 6.91 23.59 -2.97
N GLY A 69 6.23 23.38 -1.84
CA GLY A 69 6.74 23.68 -0.50
C GLY A 69 7.66 22.60 0.10
N GLY A 70 8.06 21.60 -0.69
CA GLY A 70 8.93 20.50 -0.27
C GLY A 70 8.20 19.17 -0.10
N THR A 71 8.95 18.17 0.37
CA THR A 71 8.45 16.81 0.67
C THR A 71 8.06 16.71 2.14
N SER A 72 6.99 15.95 2.43
CA SER A 72 6.58 15.68 3.81
C SER A 72 7.66 14.91 4.58
N ALA A 73 7.74 15.15 5.89
CA ALA A 73 8.52 14.30 6.79
C ALA A 73 7.87 12.92 6.94
N THR A 74 8.64 11.94 7.40
CA THR A 74 8.18 10.58 7.71
C THR A 74 7.80 10.43 9.18
N SER A 75 6.87 9.54 9.47
CA SER A 75 6.27 9.27 10.77
C SER A 75 5.67 7.85 10.82
N ALA A 76 5.27 7.40 12.00
CA ALA A 76 4.54 6.14 12.10
C ALA A 76 3.15 6.19 11.41
N SER A 77 2.59 7.37 11.21
CA SER A 77 1.23 7.58 10.69
C SER A 77 1.12 7.52 9.16
N ASP A 78 2.25 7.64 8.46
CA ASP A 78 2.37 7.54 7.00
C ASP A 78 2.99 6.22 6.54
N GLN A 79 3.01 5.20 7.40
CA GLN A 79 3.47 3.87 7.01
C GLN A 79 2.40 3.09 6.24
N PHE A 80 2.85 2.43 5.17
CA PHE A 80 2.07 1.45 4.41
C PHE A 80 2.78 0.09 4.43
N SER A 81 2.04 -0.98 4.76
CA SER A 81 2.59 -2.33 4.85
C SER A 81 2.18 -3.21 3.67
N TYR A 82 3.18 -3.73 2.95
CA TYR A 82 2.99 -4.70 1.88
C TYR A 82 2.89 -6.12 2.44
N VAL A 83 1.73 -6.73 2.25
CA VAL A 83 1.43 -8.09 2.70
C VAL A 83 1.64 -9.05 1.54
N ALA A 84 2.50 -10.05 1.74
CA ALA A 84 2.70 -11.10 0.77
C ALA A 84 1.42 -11.94 0.62
N ALA A 85 1.11 -12.38 -0.60
CA ALA A 85 0.05 -13.35 -0.80
C ALA A 85 0.39 -14.65 -0.06
N PRO A 86 -0.60 -15.33 0.55
CA PRO A 86 -0.36 -16.65 1.11
C PRO A 86 0.07 -17.61 0.00
N ALA A 87 1.15 -18.35 0.24
CA ALA A 87 1.62 -19.39 -0.66
C ALA A 87 1.25 -20.76 -0.08
N ILE A 88 0.58 -21.61 -0.87
CA ILE A 88 0.41 -23.04 -0.55
C ILE A 88 1.74 -23.71 -0.86
N THR A 89 2.49 -24.12 0.16
CA THR A 89 3.81 -24.75 -0.02
C THR A 89 3.73 -26.26 -0.16
N ALA A 90 2.71 -26.89 0.43
CA ALA A 90 2.41 -28.31 0.28
C ALA A 90 0.94 -28.56 0.60
N ILE A 91 0.43 -29.68 0.10
CA ILE A 91 -0.81 -30.30 0.56
C ILE A 91 -0.50 -31.74 0.94
N SER A 92 -0.99 -32.19 2.09
CA SER A 92 -0.80 -33.54 2.59
C SER A 92 -2.12 -34.14 3.08
N PRO A 93 -2.50 -35.32 2.58
CA PRO A 93 -1.87 -36.07 1.50
C PRO A 93 -2.16 -35.45 0.12
N SER A 94 -1.23 -35.60 -0.83
CA SER A 94 -1.37 -35.11 -2.22
C SER A 94 -2.22 -36.01 -3.11
N SER A 95 -2.79 -37.09 -2.57
CA SER A 95 -3.70 -38.00 -3.26
C SER A 95 -4.73 -38.56 -2.29
N GLY A 96 -5.90 -38.94 -2.83
CA GLY A 96 -6.98 -39.57 -2.09
C GLY A 96 -7.83 -40.48 -3.00
N PRO A 97 -8.72 -41.32 -2.42
CA PRO A 97 -9.58 -42.21 -3.19
C PRO A 97 -10.49 -41.45 -4.15
N ALA A 98 -10.88 -42.07 -5.27
CA ALA A 98 -11.86 -41.51 -6.20
C ALA A 98 -13.23 -41.22 -5.55
N SER A 99 -13.54 -41.88 -4.43
CA SER A 99 -14.73 -41.65 -3.60
C SER A 99 -14.65 -40.38 -2.74
N GLY A 100 -13.50 -39.70 -2.66
CA GLY A 100 -13.29 -38.54 -1.79
C GLY A 100 -13.20 -38.89 -0.29
N GLY A 101 -13.21 -37.86 0.56
CA GLY A 101 -13.21 -37.99 2.03
C GLY A 101 -11.85 -37.84 2.71
N THR A 102 -10.77 -37.61 1.96
CA THR A 102 -9.45 -37.40 2.54
C THR A 102 -9.31 -35.98 3.08
N SER A 103 -9.04 -35.84 4.37
CA SER A 103 -8.68 -34.55 4.97
C SER A 103 -7.29 -34.14 4.47
N VAL A 104 -7.18 -32.93 3.94
CA VAL A 104 -5.93 -32.35 3.42
C VAL A 104 -5.48 -31.22 4.32
N THR A 105 -4.20 -31.19 4.68
CA THR A 105 -3.53 -30.11 5.43
C THR A 105 -2.36 -29.57 4.64
#